data_AF-A0AAD7KLY5-F1
#
_entry.id   AF-A0AAD7KLY5-F1
#
_cell.length_a   1.000
_cell.length_b   1.000
_cell.length_c   1.000
_cell.angle_alpha   90.00
_cell.angle_beta   90.00
_cell.angle_gamma   90.00
#
_symmetry.space_group_name_H-M   'P 1'
#
loop_
_entity.id
_entity.type
_entity.pdbx_description
1 polymer ?
#
loop_
_entity_poly.entity_id
_entity_poly.type
_entity_poly.pdbx_seq_one_letter_code
_entity_poly.pdbx_strand_id
1 'polypeptide(L)'
;MASSKKGALHLLTTLVFLALATTAFSQLSPNFYDYSCPAALNTIQRVVRAAVNKEKRIGASLLRLHFHDCFVNGCDGSLLLDPTSTIDSEKNAFANINSARGFEVVDQIKSAVDKACGRPVVSCADILAVAAKDSVVALGGASWKVQLGRRDSTTASRSQANAEHPSTKF
;
A
#
# COMPACT_ATOMS: atom_id res chain seq x y z
N MET A 1 -51.13 -1.02 25.61
CA MET A 1 -50.28 -1.47 24.46
C MET A 1 -49.55 -0.35 23.71
N ALA A 2 -49.87 0.94 23.87
CA ALA A 2 -49.18 2.03 23.16
C ALA A 2 -47.79 2.42 23.74
N SER A 3 -47.57 2.23 25.04
CA SER A 3 -46.31 2.60 25.72
C SER A 3 -45.13 1.71 25.30
N SER A 4 -45.35 0.40 25.17
CA SER A 4 -44.33 -0.58 24.76
C SER A 4 -43.80 -0.37 23.34
N LYS A 5 -44.66 0.09 22.41
CA LYS A 5 -44.27 0.40 21.02
C LYS A 5 -43.35 1.64 20.93
N LYS A 6 -43.55 2.64 21.80
CA LYS A 6 -42.70 3.84 21.87
C LYS A 6 -41.32 3.51 22.45
N GLY A 7 -41.27 2.67 23.48
CA GLY A 7 -40.01 2.18 24.05
C GLY A 7 -39.19 1.36 23.06
N ALA A 8 -39.85 0.47 22.30
CA ALA A 8 -39.20 -0.30 21.24
C ALA A 8 -38.64 0.58 20.11
N LEU A 9 -39.37 1.64 19.71
CA LEU A 9 -38.92 2.58 18.68
C LEU A 9 -37.71 3.42 19.13
N HIS A 10 -37.68 3.85 20.39
CA HIS A 10 -36.52 4.55 20.98
C HIS A 10 -35.31 3.63 21.14
N LEU A 11 -35.51 2.37 21.50
CA LEU A 11 -34.44 1.38 21.58
C LEU A 11 -33.87 1.05 20.20
N LEU A 12 -34.73 0.93 19.17
CA LEU A 12 -34.31 0.66 17.80
C LEU A 12 -33.53 1.84 17.20
N THR A 13 -33.98 3.08 17.44
CA THR A 13 -33.27 4.28 16.98
C THR A 13 -31.92 4.45 17.67
N THR A 14 -31.83 4.23 18.98
CA THR A 14 -30.54 4.26 19.70
C THR A 14 -29.56 3.19 19.23
N LEU A 15 -30.02 1.96 18.96
CA LEU A 15 -29.19 0.90 18.35
C LEU A 15 -28.69 1.26 16.95
N VAL A 16 -29.51 1.89 16.11
CA VAL A 16 -29.11 2.35 14.78
C VAL A 16 -28.06 3.47 14.87
N PHE A 17 -28.23 4.45 15.76
CA PHE A 17 -27.21 5.48 15.98
C PHE A 17 -25.89 4.92 16.53
N LEU A 18 -25.94 3.89 17.38
CA LEU A 18 -24.74 3.23 17.89
C LEU A 18 -24.03 2.40 16.80
N ALA A 19 -24.78 1.77 15.89
CA ALA A 19 -24.23 1.06 14.74
C ALA A 19 -23.65 2.00 13.65
N LEU A 20 -24.17 3.22 13.54
CA LEU A 20 -23.60 4.26 12.67
C LEU A 20 -22.29 4.85 13.25
N ALA A 21 -22.15 4.84 14.59
CA ALA A 21 -20.95 5.32 15.29
C ALA A 21 -19.76 4.34 15.20
N THR A 22 -19.97 3.09 14.77
CA THR A 22 -18.89 2.09 14.59
C THR A 22 -18.30 2.10 13.18
N THR A 23 -18.42 3.20 12.44
CA THR A 23 -17.57 3.42 11.26
C THR A 23 -16.12 3.51 11.73
N ALA A 24 -15.45 2.35 11.76
CA ALA A 24 -14.04 2.25 12.11
C ALA A 24 -13.24 2.95 11.02
N PHE A 25 -12.90 4.23 11.24
CA PHE A 25 -11.82 4.86 10.53
C PHE A 25 -10.55 4.09 10.91
N SER A 26 -10.10 3.18 10.04
CA SER A 26 -8.80 2.52 10.19
C SER A 26 -7.73 3.59 9.97
N GLN A 27 -7.34 4.25 11.06
CA GLN A 27 -6.31 5.27 11.02
C GLN A 27 -4.96 4.59 10.81
N LEU A 28 -4.23 5.03 9.78
CA LEU A 28 -2.87 4.59 9.56
C LEU A 28 -1.99 4.99 10.76
N SER A 29 -1.03 4.15 11.12
CA SER A 29 -0.13 4.35 12.25
C SER A 29 1.28 3.88 11.92
N PRO A 30 2.35 4.57 12.36
CA PRO A 30 3.72 4.10 12.17
C PRO A 30 4.02 2.77 12.90
N ASN A 31 3.18 2.43 13.88
CA ASN A 31 3.39 1.29 14.77
C ASN A 31 2.47 0.09 14.42
N PHE A 32 1.82 0.12 13.25
CA PHE A 32 0.78 -0.85 12.86
C PHE A 32 1.26 -2.32 12.92
N TYR A 33 2.54 -2.57 12.61
CA TYR A 33 3.12 -3.91 12.61
C TYR A 33 3.96 -4.26 13.85
N ASP A 34 4.05 -3.37 14.85
CA ASP A 34 4.95 -3.55 16.00
C ASP A 34 4.67 -4.83 16.79
N TYR A 35 3.40 -5.25 16.87
CA TYR A 35 3.01 -6.49 17.54
C TYR A 35 2.88 -7.67 16.57
N SER A 36 2.30 -7.44 15.39
CA SER A 36 1.93 -8.51 14.47
C SER A 36 3.09 -9.04 13.64
N CYS A 37 4.08 -8.19 13.34
CA CYS A 37 5.38 -8.55 12.77
C CYS A 37 6.47 -7.51 13.12
N PRO A 38 7.10 -7.60 14.30
CA PRO A 38 8.15 -6.67 14.73
C PRO A 38 9.37 -6.61 13.79
N ALA A 39 9.62 -7.69 13.04
CA ALA A 39 10.75 -7.80 12.12
C ALA A 39 10.49 -7.15 10.74
N ALA A 40 9.27 -6.70 10.45
CA ALA A 40 8.86 -6.24 9.12
C ALA A 40 9.74 -5.10 8.59
N LEU A 41 9.77 -3.96 9.28
CA LEU A 41 10.46 -2.75 8.80
C LEU A 41 11.96 -2.95 8.66
N ASN A 42 12.60 -3.63 9.61
CA ASN A 42 14.03 -3.96 9.51
C ASN A 42 14.34 -4.90 8.34
N THR A 43 13.43 -5.84 8.04
CA THR A 43 13.58 -6.76 6.91
C THR A 43 13.47 -6.03 5.58
N ILE A 44 12.47 -5.15 5.42
CA ILE A 44 12.31 -4.29 4.23
C ILE A 44 13.57 -3.45 4.03
N GLN A 45 14.01 -2.73 5.08
CA GLN A 45 15.18 -1.86 5.01
C GLN A 45 16.43 -2.60 4.54
N ARG A 46 16.68 -3.82 5.05
CA ARG A 46 17.84 -4.63 4.68
C ARG A 46 17.81 -5.00 3.19
N VAL A 47 16.67 -5.47 2.69
CA VAL A 47 16.53 -5.87 1.28
C VAL A 47 16.68 -4.65 0.37
N VAL A 48 16.04 -3.52 0.71
CA VAL A 48 16.15 -2.26 -0.06
C VAL A 48 17.60 -1.78 -0.10
N ARG A 49 18.31 -1.74 1.04
CA ARG A 49 19.72 -1.33 1.08
C ARG A 49 20.60 -2.24 0.22
N ALA A 50 20.41 -3.55 0.28
CA ALA A 50 21.15 -4.49 -0.56
C ALA A 50 20.88 -4.25 -2.06
N ALA A 51 19.62 -4.02 -2.44
CA ALA A 51 19.25 -3.70 -3.81
C ALA A 51 19.89 -2.38 -4.29
N VAL A 52 19.81 -1.31 -3.49
CA VAL A 52 20.39 0.01 -3.82
C VAL A 52 21.92 -0.05 -3.92
N ASN A 53 22.58 -0.83 -3.06
CA ASN A 53 24.02 -1.03 -3.13
C ASN A 53 24.43 -1.76 -4.43
N LYS A 54 23.59 -2.69 -4.91
CA LYS A 54 23.82 -3.39 -6.18
C LYS A 54 23.57 -2.47 -7.38
N GLU A 55 22.52 -1.67 -7.34
CA GLU A 55 22.17 -0.73 -8.41
C GLU A 55 21.51 0.53 -7.84
N LYS A 56 22.25 1.65 -7.77
CA LYS A 56 21.74 2.89 -7.14
C LYS A 56 20.41 3.37 -7.70
N ARG A 57 20.16 3.18 -9.00
CA ARG A 57 18.92 3.60 -9.67
C ARG A 57 17.67 2.86 -9.17
N ILE A 58 17.82 1.68 -8.55
CA ILE A 58 16.66 0.95 -8.01
C ILE A 58 15.97 1.74 -6.88
N GLY A 59 16.72 2.54 -6.13
CA GLY A 59 16.12 3.37 -5.08
C GLY A 59 15.15 4.41 -5.65
N ALA A 60 15.55 5.08 -6.74
CA ALA A 60 14.65 5.98 -7.48
C ALA A 60 13.47 5.23 -8.11
N SER A 61 13.69 3.99 -8.55
CA SER A 61 12.64 3.15 -9.16
C SER A 61 11.57 2.75 -8.13
N LEU A 62 11.97 2.32 -6.93
CA LEU A 62 11.05 1.96 -5.84
C LEU A 62 10.26 3.16 -5.32
N LEU A 63 10.93 4.32 -5.17
CA LEU A 63 10.24 5.57 -4.86
C LEU A 63 9.17 5.90 -5.90
N ARG A 64 9.51 5.74 -7.19
CA ARG A 64 8.58 5.96 -8.30
C ARG A 64 7.42 4.96 -8.27
N LEU A 65 7.63 3.69 -7.97
CA LEU A 65 6.54 2.71 -7.85
C LEU A 65 5.52 3.16 -6.80
N HIS A 66 5.96 3.62 -5.63
CA HIS A 66 5.04 4.13 -4.60
C HIS A 66 4.26 5.36 -5.08
N PHE A 67 4.92 6.29 -5.78
CA PHE A 67 4.23 7.44 -6.39
C PHE A 67 3.17 7.00 -7.41
N HIS A 68 3.51 6.09 -8.32
CA HIS A 68 2.59 5.61 -9.36
C HIS A 68 1.39 4.84 -8.78
N ASP A 69 1.61 4.05 -7.72
CA ASP A 69 0.56 3.35 -6.98
C ASP A 69 -0.39 4.37 -6.34
N CYS A 70 0.13 5.29 -5.53
CA CYS A 70 -0.69 6.26 -4.81
C CYS A 70 -1.50 7.22 -5.70
N PHE A 71 -1.07 7.43 -6.94
CA PHE A 71 -1.74 8.33 -7.88
C PHE A 71 -2.95 7.71 -8.57
N VAL A 72 -3.17 6.40 -8.45
CA VAL A 72 -4.26 5.68 -9.13
C VAL A 72 -5.08 4.97 -8.06
N ASN A 73 -6.29 5.45 -7.77
CA ASN A 73 -7.15 4.92 -6.69
C ASN A 73 -6.53 4.91 -5.27
N GLY A 74 -5.39 5.59 -5.07
CA GLY A 74 -4.70 5.64 -3.79
C GLY A 74 -3.66 4.53 -3.62
N CYS A 75 -2.98 4.53 -2.48
CA CYS A 75 -1.87 3.61 -2.24
C CYS A 75 -2.41 2.22 -1.82
N ASP A 76 -2.74 1.37 -2.80
CA ASP A 76 -3.43 0.10 -2.57
C ASP A 76 -2.70 -1.10 -3.19
N GLY A 77 -1.50 -0.93 -3.73
CA GLY A 77 -0.73 -2.01 -4.34
C GLY A 77 -1.28 -2.51 -5.68
N SER A 78 -2.32 -1.88 -6.25
CA SER A 78 -2.92 -2.24 -7.54
C SER A 78 -1.91 -2.23 -8.69
N LEU A 79 -0.93 -1.30 -8.65
CA LEU A 79 0.17 -1.21 -9.61
C LEU A 79 0.98 -2.52 -9.74
N LEU A 80 1.01 -3.33 -8.67
CA LEU A 80 1.81 -4.55 -8.61
C LEU A 80 1.12 -5.74 -9.28
N LEU A 81 -0.19 -5.68 -9.52
CA LEU A 81 -0.97 -6.77 -10.08
C LEU A 81 -0.58 -7.01 -11.55
N ASP A 82 -0.21 -8.26 -11.85
CA ASP A 82 0.10 -8.70 -13.21
C ASP A 82 -1.17 -8.92 -14.04
N PRO A 83 -1.08 -8.82 -15.37
CA PRO A 83 -2.22 -9.05 -16.24
C PRO A 83 -2.73 -10.49 -16.12
N THR A 84 -4.06 -10.63 -16.04
CA THR A 84 -4.77 -11.92 -16.05
C THR A 84 -5.96 -11.83 -17.01
N SER A 85 -6.76 -12.90 -17.13
CA SER A 85 -8.01 -12.85 -17.93
C SER A 85 -9.02 -11.82 -17.42
N THR A 86 -8.92 -11.39 -16.16
CA THR A 86 -9.84 -10.43 -15.53
C THR A 86 -9.16 -9.14 -15.07
N ILE A 87 -7.83 -9.00 -15.23
CA ILE A 87 -7.06 -7.84 -14.79
C ILE A 87 -6.34 -7.23 -15.99
N ASP A 88 -6.74 -6.02 -16.38
CA ASP A 88 -5.94 -5.17 -17.27
C ASP A 88 -4.94 -4.36 -16.43
N SER A 89 -3.72 -4.89 -16.33
CA SER A 89 -2.69 -4.38 -15.43
C SER A 89 -2.28 -2.94 -15.74
N GLU A 90 -2.11 -2.16 -14.67
CA GLU A 90 -1.55 -0.81 -14.72
C GLU A 90 -0.12 -0.78 -15.25
N LYS A 91 0.62 -1.89 -15.19
CA LYS A 91 1.97 -1.99 -15.77
C LYS A 91 1.97 -1.69 -17.29
N ASN A 92 0.83 -1.84 -17.96
CA ASN A 92 0.64 -1.54 -19.38
C ASN A 92 0.17 -0.11 -19.67
N ALA A 93 -0.05 0.73 -18.65
CA ALA A 93 -0.40 2.13 -18.82
C ALA A 93 0.75 2.92 -19.49
N PHE A 94 0.44 4.02 -20.18
CA PHE A 94 1.43 4.79 -20.96
C PHE A 94 2.61 5.27 -20.12
N ALA A 95 2.37 5.66 -18.87
CA ALA A 95 3.42 6.11 -17.96
C ALA A 95 4.25 4.96 -17.36
N ASN A 96 3.75 3.72 -17.42
CA ASN A 96 4.34 2.54 -16.77
C ASN A 96 5.06 1.61 -17.75
N ILE A 97 4.50 1.41 -18.94
CA ILE A 97 5.01 0.45 -19.91
C ILE A 97 6.44 0.81 -20.34
N ASN A 98 7.35 -0.17 -20.28
CA ASN A 98 8.78 0.01 -20.55
C ASN A 98 9.44 1.13 -19.72
N SER A 99 8.88 1.48 -18.57
CA SER A 99 9.28 2.66 -17.78
C SER A 99 9.34 2.35 -16.28
N ALA A 100 8.25 1.87 -15.70
CA ALA A 100 8.20 1.40 -14.31
C ALA A 100 9.04 0.12 -14.15
N ARG A 101 9.79 0.00 -13.05
CA ARG A 101 10.71 -1.12 -12.81
C ARG A 101 10.98 -1.33 -11.32
N GLY A 102 11.57 -2.47 -10.96
CA GLY A 102 11.87 -2.84 -9.59
C GLY A 102 10.79 -3.69 -8.91
N PHE A 103 9.84 -4.23 -9.68
CA PHE A 103 8.81 -5.16 -9.22
C PHE A 103 9.43 -6.40 -8.57
N GLU A 104 10.49 -6.92 -9.20
CA GLU A 104 11.29 -8.04 -8.75
C GLU A 104 11.98 -7.81 -7.39
N VAL A 105 12.24 -6.55 -7.01
CA VAL A 105 12.75 -6.20 -5.67
C VAL A 105 11.60 -6.15 -4.68
N VAL A 106 10.41 -5.68 -5.09
CA VAL A 106 9.20 -5.75 -4.25
C VAL A 106 8.84 -7.21 -3.93
N ASP A 107 8.96 -8.12 -4.90
CA ASP A 107 8.74 -9.56 -4.69
C ASP A 107 9.74 -10.15 -3.68
N GLN A 108 11.03 -9.78 -3.79
CA GLN A 108 12.06 -10.19 -2.84
C GLN A 108 11.77 -9.66 -1.43
N ILE A 109 11.34 -8.41 -1.32
CA ILE A 109 10.94 -7.82 -0.04
C ILE A 109 9.75 -8.60 0.54
N LYS A 110 8.70 -8.82 -0.26
CA LYS A 110 7.49 -9.53 0.17
C LYS A 110 7.81 -10.93 0.68
N SER A 111 8.58 -11.69 -0.09
CA SER A 111 9.01 -13.04 0.31
C SER A 111 9.84 -13.02 1.61
N ALA A 112 10.79 -12.09 1.73
CA ALA A 112 11.62 -11.97 2.93
C ALA A 112 10.81 -11.58 4.17
N VAL A 113 9.86 -10.66 4.02
CA VAL A 113 8.97 -10.22 5.11
C VAL A 113 8.04 -11.34 5.53
N ASP A 114 7.36 -12.00 4.59
CA ASP A 114 6.44 -13.10 4.90
C ASP A 114 7.18 -14.24 5.63
N LYS A 115 8.42 -14.54 5.22
CA LYS A 115 9.29 -15.48 5.91
C LYS A 115 9.66 -15.01 7.32
N ALA A 116 10.01 -13.75 7.50
CA ALA A 116 10.37 -13.19 8.81
C ALA A 116 9.17 -13.11 9.77
N CYS A 117 7.96 -12.89 9.23
CA CYS A 117 6.71 -12.83 10.00
C CYS A 117 6.06 -14.22 10.20
N GLY A 118 6.52 -15.25 9.48
CA GLY A 118 5.93 -16.59 9.46
C GLY A 118 4.55 -16.69 8.78
N ARG A 119 4.08 -15.59 8.18
CA ARG A 119 2.75 -15.46 7.56
C ARG A 119 2.66 -14.14 6.76
N PRO A 120 1.76 -14.04 5.78
CA PRO A 120 1.58 -12.82 4.97
C PRO A 120 0.77 -11.75 5.72
N VAL A 121 1.41 -10.99 6.60
CA VAL A 121 0.75 -9.95 7.43
C VAL A 121 0.92 -8.55 6.87
N VAL A 122 2.07 -8.27 6.24
CA VAL A 122 2.39 -6.95 5.70
C VAL A 122 1.85 -6.84 4.28
N SER A 123 1.06 -5.79 4.01
CA SER A 123 0.49 -5.55 2.69
C SER A 123 1.57 -5.11 1.70
N CYS A 124 1.35 -5.42 0.43
CA CYS A 124 2.20 -4.94 -0.66
C CYS A 124 2.16 -3.41 -0.77
N ALA A 125 1.01 -2.78 -0.50
CA ALA A 125 0.85 -1.34 -0.42
C ALA A 125 1.79 -0.69 0.63
N ASP A 126 1.87 -1.26 1.84
CA ASP A 126 2.79 -0.77 2.86
C ASP A 126 4.25 -1.11 2.57
N ILE A 127 4.52 -2.25 1.89
CA ILE A 127 5.87 -2.55 1.39
C ILE A 127 6.34 -1.45 0.44
N LEU A 128 5.51 -0.98 -0.50
CA LEU A 128 5.87 0.13 -1.39
C LEU A 128 6.17 1.42 -0.61
N ALA A 129 5.34 1.75 0.37
CA ALA A 129 5.52 2.95 1.18
C ALA A 129 6.84 2.94 1.98
N VAL A 130 7.16 1.81 2.62
CA VAL A 130 8.41 1.64 3.38
C VAL A 130 9.61 1.57 2.44
N ALA A 131 9.50 0.85 1.32
CA ALA A 131 10.58 0.71 0.34
C ALA A 131 10.95 2.06 -0.29
N ALA A 132 9.97 2.91 -0.58
CA ALA A 132 10.19 4.28 -1.05
C ALA A 132 10.98 5.11 -0.02
N LYS A 133 10.56 5.08 1.25
CA LYS A 133 11.26 5.79 2.34
C LYS A 133 12.69 5.27 2.53
N ASP A 134 12.88 3.96 2.59
CA ASP A 134 14.20 3.37 2.81
C ASP A 134 15.12 3.57 1.60
N SER A 135 14.57 3.70 0.39
CA SER A 135 15.31 4.07 -0.82
C SER A 135 15.85 5.49 -0.75
N VAL A 136 15.03 6.46 -0.30
CA VAL A 136 15.49 7.85 -0.11
C VAL A 136 16.60 7.91 0.93
N VAL A 137 16.44 7.22 2.07
CA VAL A 137 17.46 7.16 3.12
C VAL A 137 18.75 6.49 2.61
N ALA A 138 18.65 5.38 1.86
CA ALA A 138 19.80 4.68 1.31
C ALA A 138 20.59 5.53 0.29
N LEU A 139 19.94 6.50 -0.35
CA LEU A 139 20.57 7.46 -1.28
C LEU A 139 21.02 8.76 -0.59
N GLY A 140 21.01 8.84 0.74
CA GLY A 140 21.50 9.98 1.52
C GLY A 140 20.44 11.04 1.84
N GLY A 141 19.16 10.77 1.59
CA GLY A 141 18.06 11.65 1.99
C GLY A 141 17.67 11.51 3.48
N ALA A 142 16.77 12.38 3.92
CA ALA A 142 16.23 12.35 5.28
C ALA A 142 15.30 11.14 5.50
N SER A 143 15.19 10.68 6.75
CA SER A 143 14.22 9.66 7.16
C SER A 143 12.95 10.30 7.71
N TRP A 144 11.81 9.61 7.56
CA TRP A 144 10.53 9.97 8.18
C TRP A 144 9.80 8.73 8.69
N LYS A 145 8.75 8.95 9.49
CA LYS A 145 7.85 7.89 9.95
C LYS A 145 6.78 7.65 8.89
N VAL A 146 6.82 6.48 8.25
CA VAL A 146 5.78 6.05 7.31
C VAL A 146 4.54 5.67 8.10
N GLN A 147 3.37 6.15 7.66
CA GLN A 147 2.07 5.71 8.20
C GLN A 147 1.71 4.37 7.58
N LEU A 148 1.34 3.36 8.37
CA LEU A 148 1.13 1.97 7.95
C LEU A 148 -0.28 1.49 8.32
N GLY A 149 -0.72 0.39 7.72
CA GLY A 149 -2.07 -0.17 7.82
C GLY A 149 -2.84 -0.14 6.50
N ARG A 150 -2.17 0.09 5.36
CA ARG A 150 -2.81 0.00 4.04
C ARG A 150 -3.14 -1.46 3.72
N ARG A 151 -4.13 -1.66 2.86
CA ARG A 151 -4.53 -2.99 2.38
C ARG A 151 -4.39 -3.07 0.87
N ASP A 152 -4.16 -4.29 0.40
CA ASP A 152 -3.96 -4.56 -1.01
C ASP A 152 -5.30 -4.61 -1.75
N SER A 153 -5.32 -3.99 -2.92
CA SER A 153 -6.44 -4.03 -3.87
C SER A 153 -6.57 -5.39 -4.52
N THR A 154 -7.78 -5.71 -4.94
CA THR A 154 -8.08 -6.92 -5.73
C THR A 154 -8.26 -6.62 -7.21
N THR A 155 -8.08 -5.36 -7.62
CA THR A 155 -8.28 -4.89 -8.99
C THR A 155 -7.19 -3.90 -9.38
N ALA A 156 -6.93 -3.75 -10.67
CA ALA A 156 -6.07 -2.72 -11.22
C ALA A 156 -6.81 -1.97 -12.34
N SER A 157 -6.44 -0.73 -12.60
CA SER A 157 -7.13 0.12 -13.56
C SER A 157 -6.17 0.84 -14.51
N ARG A 158 -5.82 0.18 -15.62
CA ARG A 158 -5.00 0.79 -16.68
C ARG A 158 -5.59 2.10 -17.22
N SER A 159 -6.90 2.19 -17.34
CA SER A 159 -7.59 3.38 -17.85
C SER A 159 -7.43 4.58 -16.90
N GLN A 160 -7.58 4.39 -15.58
CA GLN A 160 -7.32 5.44 -14.60
C GLN A 160 -5.84 5.79 -14.54
N ALA A 161 -4.94 4.80 -14.59
CA ALA A 161 -3.51 5.07 -14.67
C ALA A 161 -3.13 5.94 -15.88
N ASN A 162 -3.75 5.72 -17.04
CA ASN A 162 -3.57 6.57 -18.22
C ASN A 162 -4.12 8.00 -18.06
N ALA A 163 -5.13 8.19 -17.21
CA ALA A 163 -5.80 9.48 -17.01
C ALA A 163 -5.17 10.31 -15.88
N GLU A 164 -4.73 9.67 -14.80
CA GLU A 164 -4.32 10.33 -13.55
C GLU A 164 -2.81 10.55 -13.47
N HIS A 165 -1.98 9.76 -14.18
CA HIS A 165 -0.54 10.00 -14.20
C HIS A 165 -0.19 11.27 -14.99
N PRO A 166 0.55 12.22 -14.38
CA PRO A 166 1.03 13.40 -15.11
C PRO A 166 1.91 13.02 -16.31
N SER A 167 1.67 13.66 -17.45
CA SER A 167 2.51 13.48 -18.65
C SER A 167 3.65 14.50 -18.68
N THR A 168 4.86 14.06 -19.04
CA THR A 168 5.99 14.96 -19.34
C THR A 168 5.83 15.52 -20.76
N LYS A 169 4.98 16.51 -20.95
CA LYS A 169 4.99 17.30 -22.19
C LYS A 169 5.95 18.48 -21.98
N PHE A 170 7.08 18.44 -22.69
CA PHE A 170 7.93 19.60 -22.96
C PHE A 170 7.73 19.99 -24.42
#